data_AF-M5C6D9-F1
#
_entry.id   AF-M5C6D9-F1
#
_cell.length_a   1.000
_cell.length_b   1.000
_cell.length_c   1.000
_cell.angle_alpha   90.00
_cell.angle_beta   90.00
_cell.angle_gamma   90.00
#
_symmetry.space_group_name_H-M   'P 1'
#
loop_
_entity.id
_entity.type
_entity.pdbx_description
1 polymer ?
#
loop_
_entity_poly.entity_id
_entity_poly.type
_entity_poly.pdbx_seq_one_letter_code
_entity_poly.pdbx_strand_id
1 'polypeptide(L)'
;MRSVLSLLFATATTVLGHGFVQEVVTSSGTYTGYLPYSDPYTSPAPERVIRKIPGNGPVEDLTSIDVQCNGWSSGGAAGSAPAAKLAVAAAGTQVALNWTTWPESHVGPVITYMARAPSDITKWSPGNE
;
A
#
# COMPACT_ATOMS: atom_id res chain seq x y z
N MET A 1 3.57 -57.05 15.94
CA MET A 1 2.93 -55.98 15.14
C MET A 1 3.16 -54.67 15.89
N ARG A 2 4.12 -53.84 15.45
CA ARG A 2 4.49 -52.59 16.12
C ARG A 2 3.89 -51.43 15.33
N SER A 3 2.82 -50.82 15.85
CA SER A 3 2.23 -49.61 15.25
C SER A 3 3.16 -48.42 15.47
N VAL A 4 3.65 -47.85 14.37
CA VAL A 4 4.36 -46.57 14.36
C VAL A 4 3.30 -45.48 14.22
N LEU A 5 3.14 -44.66 15.27
CA LEU A 5 2.25 -43.51 15.26
C LEU A 5 3.00 -42.32 14.62
N SER A 6 2.80 -42.09 13.33
CA SER A 6 3.39 -40.95 12.62
C SER A 6 2.61 -39.68 12.96
N LEU A 7 3.22 -38.77 13.71
CA LEU A 7 2.69 -37.45 14.00
C LEU A 7 3.02 -36.51 12.81
N LEU A 8 2.04 -36.24 11.95
CA LEU A 8 2.17 -35.23 10.90
C LEU A 8 2.17 -33.83 11.53
N PHE A 9 3.31 -33.16 11.54
CA PHE A 9 3.39 -31.71 11.74
C PHE A 9 2.92 -31.02 10.45
N ALA A 10 1.65 -30.66 10.37
CA ALA A 10 1.17 -29.73 9.35
C ALA A 10 1.64 -28.31 9.73
N THR A 11 2.82 -27.91 9.26
CA THR A 11 3.18 -26.50 9.25
C THR A 11 2.29 -25.81 8.21
N ALA A 12 1.22 -25.16 8.66
CA ALA A 12 0.50 -24.22 7.82
C ALA A 12 1.50 -23.12 7.43
N THR A 13 1.95 -23.13 6.18
CA THR A 13 2.78 -22.06 5.64
C THR A 13 1.89 -20.82 5.54
N THR A 14 1.86 -20.00 6.59
CA THR A 14 1.27 -18.68 6.51
C THR A 14 2.20 -17.84 5.62
N VAL A 15 1.70 -17.49 4.44
CA VAL A 15 2.44 -16.65 3.52
C VAL A 15 2.24 -15.20 3.99
N LEU A 16 3.11 -14.75 4.91
CA LEU A 16 3.12 -13.34 5.32
C LEU A 16 3.98 -12.54 4.33
N GLY A 17 3.52 -12.35 3.11
CA GLY A 17 4.18 -11.41 2.20
C GLY A 17 3.50 -10.06 2.23
N HIS A 18 4.28 -9.05 2.56
CA HIS A 18 3.76 -7.74 2.89
C HIS A 18 4.75 -6.68 2.42
N GLY A 19 4.24 -5.64 1.78
CA GLY A 19 5.08 -4.54 1.31
C GLY A 19 4.27 -3.30 0.94
N PHE A 20 4.97 -2.19 0.80
CA PHE A 20 4.39 -0.92 0.35
C PHE A 20 5.44 -0.11 -0.43
N VAL A 21 4.98 0.87 -1.20
CA VAL A 21 5.87 1.81 -1.91
C VAL A 21 6.47 2.79 -0.91
N GLN A 22 7.77 2.67 -0.68
CA GLN A 22 8.52 3.51 0.26
C GLN A 22 9.12 4.77 -0.40
N GLU A 23 9.27 4.77 -1.72
CA GLU A 23 9.83 5.89 -2.47
C GLU A 23 9.24 5.99 -3.88
N VAL A 24 9.04 7.22 -4.34
CA VAL A 24 8.59 7.56 -5.69
C VAL A 24 9.65 8.45 -6.33
N VAL A 25 10.15 8.05 -7.49
CA VAL A 25 11.08 8.85 -8.30
C VAL A 25 10.38 9.29 -9.56
N THR A 26 10.43 10.59 -9.83
CA THR A 26 9.82 11.22 -11.01
C THR A 26 10.86 12.07 -11.75
N SER A 27 10.45 12.67 -12.87
CA SER A 27 11.25 13.70 -13.56
C SER A 27 11.56 14.93 -12.70
N SER A 28 10.76 15.21 -11.66
CA SER A 28 10.91 16.40 -10.82
C SER A 28 11.64 16.13 -9.50
N GLY A 29 12.00 14.87 -9.22
CA GLY A 29 12.78 14.49 -8.04
C GLY A 29 12.29 13.22 -7.38
N THR A 30 12.88 12.96 -6.22
CA THR A 30 12.61 11.80 -5.36
C THR A 30 11.75 12.21 -4.18
N TYR A 31 10.73 11.42 -3.90
CA TYR A 31 9.78 11.64 -2.82
C TYR A 31 9.68 10.39 -1.96
N THR A 32 9.78 10.56 -0.65
CA THR A 32 9.44 9.47 0.28
C THR A 32 7.95 9.19 0.22
N GLY A 33 7.59 7.92 0.08
CA GLY A 33 6.22 7.44 0.22
C GLY A 33 5.69 7.59 1.64
N TYR A 34 4.45 7.17 1.88
CA TYR A 34 3.92 7.10 3.23
C TYR A 34 4.56 5.93 3.98
N LEU A 35 5.09 6.18 5.18
CA LEU A 35 5.76 5.18 5.99
C LEU A 35 4.85 4.80 7.17
N PRO A 36 4.02 3.74 7.06
CA PRO A 36 2.98 3.43 8.06
C PRO A 36 3.54 3.09 9.45
N TYR A 37 4.81 2.71 9.54
CA TYR A 37 5.49 2.37 10.80
C TYR A 37 6.30 3.51 11.40
N SER A 38 6.29 4.70 10.78
CA SER A 38 7.06 5.87 11.23
C SER A 38 6.23 7.15 11.25
N ASP A 39 5.48 7.42 10.18
CA ASP A 39 4.74 8.67 10.02
C ASP A 39 3.67 8.89 11.11
N PRO A 40 2.89 7.88 11.55
CA PRO A 40 1.94 8.03 12.66
C PRO A 40 2.56 8.40 14.01
N TYR A 41 3.86 8.13 14.17
CA TYR A 41 4.60 8.31 15.43
C TYR A 41 5.51 9.56 15.40
N THR A 42 5.43 10.36 14.34
CA THR A 42 6.24 11.57 14.16
C THR A 42 5.38 12.83 14.33
N SER A 43 5.89 13.83 15.04
CA SER A 43 5.17 15.10 15.30
C SER A 43 6.04 16.33 14.97
N PRO A 44 5.62 17.22 14.05
CA PRO A 44 4.43 17.10 13.21
C PRO A 44 4.52 15.92 12.23
N ALA A 45 3.37 15.35 11.86
CA ALA A 45 3.31 14.26 10.89
C ALA A 45 3.91 14.72 9.54
N PRO A 46 4.83 13.97 8.93
CA PRO A 46 5.42 14.33 7.64
C PRO A 46 4.37 14.41 6.54
N GLU A 47 4.46 15.44 5.71
CA GLU A 47 3.65 15.58 4.50
C GLU A 47 4.20 14.69 3.38
N ARG A 48 3.36 13.80 2.82
CA ARG A 48 3.74 12.81 1.81
C ARG A 48 2.99 13.01 0.49
N VAL A 49 3.50 12.37 -0.57
CA VAL A 49 2.87 12.32 -1.90
C VAL A 49 2.02 11.06 -2.10
N ILE A 50 2.29 10.00 -1.34
CA ILE A 50 1.45 8.80 -1.28
C ILE A 50 0.44 8.98 -0.14
N ARG A 51 -0.80 8.57 -0.38
CA ARG A 51 -1.87 8.58 0.62
C ARG A 51 -1.53 7.67 1.80
N LYS A 52 -2.09 7.95 2.98
CA LYS A 52 -1.88 7.08 4.15
C LYS A 52 -2.38 5.66 3.87
N ILE A 53 -1.69 4.67 4.44
CA ILE A 53 -2.08 3.26 4.45
C ILE A 53 -1.95 2.72 5.88
N PRO A 54 -2.75 1.72 6.30
CA PRO A 54 -2.71 1.24 7.69
C PRO A 54 -1.46 0.39 8.02
N GLY A 55 -0.79 -0.13 6.99
CA GLY A 55 0.33 -1.05 7.13
C GLY A 55 0.70 -1.65 5.79
N ASN A 56 1.34 -2.82 5.82
CA ASN A 56 1.80 -3.56 4.67
C ASN A 56 0.91 -4.76 4.28
N GLY A 57 -0.26 -4.90 4.94
CA GLY A 57 -1.22 -5.97 4.72
C GLY A 57 -2.06 -5.81 3.45
N PRO A 58 -2.69 -6.90 2.98
CA PRO A 58 -3.53 -6.90 1.80
C PRO A 58 -4.93 -6.32 2.07
N VAL A 59 -5.62 -5.96 0.99
CA VAL A 59 -7.08 -5.82 0.96
C VAL A 59 -7.64 -7.03 0.23
N GLU A 60 -8.48 -7.81 0.90
CA GLU A 60 -9.00 -9.08 0.35
C GLU A 60 -10.45 -8.98 -0.14
N ASP A 61 -11.23 -8.04 0.42
CA ASP A 61 -12.61 -7.78 -0.01
C ASP A 61 -12.65 -6.79 -1.18
N LEU A 62 -12.89 -7.30 -2.37
CA LEU A 62 -12.97 -6.52 -3.61
C LEU A 62 -14.21 -5.60 -3.68
N THR A 63 -15.18 -5.78 -2.79
CA THR A 63 -16.37 -4.91 -2.71
C THR A 63 -16.14 -3.72 -1.77
N SER A 64 -15.07 -3.74 -0.98
CA SER A 64 -14.71 -2.66 -0.07
C SER A 64 -14.10 -1.46 -0.79
N ILE A 65 -14.41 -0.26 -0.31
CA ILE A 65 -13.77 1.00 -0.75
C ILE A 65 -12.25 0.98 -0.52
N ASP A 66 -11.76 0.17 0.42
CA ASP A 66 -10.33 0.03 0.73
C ASP A 66 -9.52 -0.49 -0.47
N VAL A 67 -10.15 -1.18 -1.45
CA VAL A 67 -9.47 -1.68 -2.65
C VAL A 67 -8.87 -0.56 -3.51
N GLN A 68 -9.41 0.66 -3.38
CA GLN A 68 -9.05 1.79 -4.24
C GLN A 68 -7.67 2.37 -3.92
N CYS A 69 -7.36 2.56 -2.63
CA CYS A 69 -6.14 3.24 -2.17
C CYS A 69 -5.58 2.63 -0.87
N ASN A 70 -5.93 1.36 -0.60
CA ASN A 70 -5.64 0.62 0.62
C ASN A 70 -6.46 1.11 1.85
N GLY A 71 -6.59 0.23 2.83
CA GLY A 71 -7.36 0.41 4.05
C GLY A 71 -7.58 -0.92 4.75
N TRP A 72 -8.11 -0.88 5.96
CA TRP A 72 -8.46 -2.08 6.70
C TRP A 72 -9.70 -1.83 7.55
N SER A 73 -10.76 -1.40 6.88
CA SER A 73 -12.04 -1.02 7.50
C SER A 73 -12.65 -2.18 8.27
N SER A 74 -12.46 -3.43 7.81
CA SER A 74 -12.91 -4.65 8.50
C SER A 74 -12.22 -4.88 9.85
N GLY A 75 -10.99 -4.37 10.02
CA GLY A 75 -10.24 -4.41 11.28
C GLY A 75 -10.30 -3.10 12.08
N GLY A 76 -11.17 -2.17 11.70
CA GLY A 76 -11.37 -0.91 12.40
C GLY A 76 -10.32 0.17 12.11
N ALA A 77 -9.43 -0.03 11.14
CA ALA A 77 -8.53 1.01 10.67
C ALA A 77 -9.17 1.75 9.49
N ALA A 78 -9.46 3.04 9.67
CA ALA A 78 -9.95 3.87 8.58
C ALA A 78 -9.01 3.79 7.37
N GLY A 79 -9.60 3.63 6.18
CA GLY A 79 -8.86 3.53 4.93
C GLY A 79 -8.07 4.78 4.57
N SER A 80 -7.65 4.84 3.31
CA SER A 80 -6.81 5.92 2.79
C SER A 80 -7.40 7.33 2.98
N ALA A 81 -6.54 8.35 2.99
CA ALA A 81 -6.92 9.76 3.01
C ALA A 81 -6.07 10.56 2.00
N PRO A 82 -6.55 11.72 1.53
CA PRO A 82 -5.79 12.54 0.59
C PRO A 82 -4.40 12.86 1.10
N ALA A 83 -3.41 12.79 0.21
CA ALA A 83 -2.03 13.12 0.53
C ALA A 83 -1.84 14.64 0.53
N ALA A 84 -1.01 15.16 1.44
CA ALA A 84 -0.80 16.61 1.56
C ALA A 84 0.03 17.21 0.40
N LYS A 85 0.77 16.38 -0.36
CA LYS A 85 1.65 16.83 -1.44
C LYS A 85 1.41 16.09 -2.75
N LEU A 86 1.95 16.68 -3.81
CA LEU A 86 1.98 16.16 -5.18
C LEU A 86 3.41 15.82 -5.60
N ALA A 87 3.56 14.68 -6.27
CA ALA A 87 4.76 14.38 -7.04
C ALA A 87 4.50 14.80 -8.50
N VAL A 88 5.28 15.76 -9.00
CA VAL A 88 5.13 16.23 -10.38
C VAL A 88 5.92 15.32 -11.31
N ALA A 89 5.31 14.88 -12.40
CA ALA A 89 5.97 14.13 -13.46
C ALA A 89 5.59 14.71 -14.82
N ALA A 90 6.57 14.96 -15.68
CA ALA A 90 6.32 15.37 -17.05
C ALA A 90 5.71 14.20 -17.84
N ALA A 91 4.71 14.48 -18.68
CA ALA A 91 4.10 13.46 -19.52
C ALA A 91 5.15 12.78 -20.42
N GLY A 92 5.06 11.45 -20.54
CA GLY A 92 6.02 10.63 -21.30
C GLY A 92 7.31 10.28 -20.54
N THR A 93 7.52 10.78 -19.32
CA THR A 93 8.63 10.37 -18.47
C THR A 93 8.29 9.14 -17.63
N GLN A 94 9.32 8.42 -17.18
CA GLN A 94 9.15 7.29 -16.28
C GLN A 94 8.93 7.75 -14.84
N VAL A 95 8.05 7.05 -14.14
CA VAL A 95 7.88 7.15 -12.68
C VAL A 95 8.30 5.82 -12.08
N ALA A 96 9.31 5.82 -11.21
CA ALA A 96 9.73 4.62 -10.49
C ALA A 96 9.02 4.57 -9.13
N LEU A 97 8.44 3.41 -8.82
CA LEU A 97 7.82 3.11 -7.54
C LEU A 97 8.68 2.07 -6.83
N ASN A 98 9.44 2.50 -5.84
CA ASN A 98 10.37 1.65 -5.12
C ASN A 98 9.65 1.07 -3.89
N TRP A 99 9.44 -0.23 -3.93
CA TRP A 99 8.80 -1.00 -2.86
C TRP A 99 9.79 -1.35 -1.76
N THR A 100 9.28 -1.62 -0.56
CA THR A 100 9.99 -2.44 0.43
C THR A 100 10.32 -3.82 -0.14
N THR A 101 11.21 -4.58 0.51
CA THR A 101 11.51 -5.96 0.12
C THR A 101 10.23 -6.77 -0.12
N TRP A 102 10.08 -7.29 -1.34
CA TRP A 102 8.91 -8.09 -1.73
C TRP A 102 9.22 -9.59 -1.59
N PRO A 103 8.42 -10.36 -0.84
CA PRO A 103 8.69 -11.79 -0.65
C PRO A 103 8.49 -12.61 -1.94
N GLU A 104 9.42 -13.52 -2.22
CA GLU A 104 9.44 -14.33 -3.44
C GLU A 104 8.16 -15.16 -3.64
N SER A 105 7.51 -15.57 -2.54
CA SER A 105 6.26 -16.34 -2.58
C SER A 105 5.05 -15.53 -3.06
N HIS A 106 5.15 -14.20 -3.11
CA HIS A 106 4.05 -13.31 -3.50
C HIS A 106 4.07 -13.04 -5.01
N VAL A 107 3.94 -14.12 -5.78
CA VAL A 107 3.81 -14.07 -7.23
C VAL A 107 2.45 -13.53 -7.63
N GLY A 108 2.44 -12.61 -8.59
CA GLY A 108 1.22 -12.01 -9.08
C GLY A 108 1.48 -10.89 -10.08
N PRO A 109 0.44 -10.39 -10.75
CA PRO A 109 0.57 -9.26 -11.64
C PRO A 109 0.82 -7.96 -10.86
N VAL A 110 1.52 -7.01 -11.49
CA VAL A 110 1.58 -5.62 -11.06
C VAL A 110 0.80 -4.79 -12.07
N ILE A 111 -0.19 -4.04 -11.59
CA ILE A 111 -1.07 -3.22 -12.45
C ILE A 111 -1.03 -1.79 -11.94
N THR A 112 -0.94 -0.83 -12.85
CA THR A 112 -0.92 0.61 -12.54
C THR A 112 -2.04 1.31 -13.28
N TYR A 113 -2.80 2.12 -12.56
CA TYR A 113 -3.92 2.90 -13.09
C TYR A 113 -3.72 4.39 -12.81
N MET A 114 -4.41 5.22 -13.59
CA MET A 114 -4.52 6.66 -13.33
C MET A 114 -5.98 7.06 -13.39
N ALA A 115 -6.37 7.95 -12.47
CA ALA A 115 -7.68 8.61 -12.48
C ALA A 115 -7.47 10.13 -12.44
N ARG A 116 -8.28 10.87 -13.20
CA ARG A 116 -8.25 12.33 -13.18
C ARG A 116 -9.03 12.82 -11.95
N ALA A 117 -8.36 13.52 -11.04
CA ALA A 117 -9.04 14.18 -9.93
C ALA A 117 -10.01 15.26 -10.46
N PRO A 118 -11.26 15.33 -9.97
CA PRO A 118 -12.22 16.35 -10.37
C PRO A 118 -11.93 17.72 -9.73
N SER A 119 -11.12 17.74 -8.67
CA SER A 119 -10.72 18.92 -7.91
C SER A 119 -9.31 18.74 -7.32
N ASP A 120 -8.93 19.57 -6.36
CA ASP A 120 -7.65 19.48 -5.65
C ASP A 120 -7.47 18.08 -5.01
N ILE A 121 -6.58 17.27 -5.58
CA ILE A 121 -6.30 15.89 -5.15
C ILE A 121 -5.78 15.82 -3.71
N THR A 122 -5.23 16.91 -3.18
CA THR A 122 -4.79 16.98 -1.77
C THR A 122 -5.96 17.08 -0.78
N LYS A 123 -7.18 17.26 -1.29
CA LYS A 123 -8.42 17.39 -0.50
C LYS A 123 -9.54 16.45 -0.94
N TRP A 124 -9.39 15.79 -2.09
CA TRP A 124 -10.42 14.91 -2.66
C TRP A 124 -10.14 13.43 -2.38
N SER A 125 -11.18 12.68 -2.03
CA SER A 125 -11.18 11.22 -2.00
C SER A 125 -12.26 10.70 -2.94
N PRO A 126 -11.96 9.71 -3.80
CA PRO A 126 -12.97 9.14 -4.67
C PRO A 126 -14.00 8.31 -3.89
N GLY A 127 -15.24 8.27 -4.37
CA GLY A 127 -16.37 7.59 -3.73
C GLY A 127 -17.15 8.43 -2.71
N ASN A 128 -16.78 9.71 -2.54
CA ASN A 128 -17.46 10.68 -1.67
C ASN A 128 -18.21 11.76 -2.47
N GLU A 129 -18.48 11.51 -3.75
CA GLU A 129 -19.32 12.36 -4.62
C GLU A 129 -20.80 11.98 -4.58
#